data_AF-A0A3Q4G2D5-F1
#
_entry.id   AF-A0A3Q4G2D5-F1
#
_cell.length_a   1.000
_cell.length_b   1.000
_cell.length_c   1.000
_cell.angle_alpha   90.00
_cell.angle_beta   90.00
_cell.angle_gamma   90.00
#
_symmetry.space_group_name_H-M   'P 1'
#
loop_
_entity.id
_entity.type
_entity.pdbx_description
1 polymer ?
#
loop_
_entity_poly.entity_id
_entity_poly.type
_entity_poly.pdbx_seq_one_letter_code
_entity_poly.pdbx_strand_id
1 'polypeptide(L)'
;MKSRYLHISQLLLQGANPNLVGTKGVAAVHLSVGKETEKNIRCLKTLLQCGADPNIRSSEGLTPLHVAALWGCYQNLKLLLMNGGNPYIKDNEGNTPQQLAEQQENRKCAHLLQEYQAGPTDTEEDDIPQFQYCKIIYLTFFKSLTVFFIFTDAAYSPELCRVLETFNLPNCQADEQALCQQFDQPDQNRKWREGIIKSSFNYLLLDPRLTKNLPFRSHTMTPKECFQTFIHAIFYVGKGKRSRPYSHLYEALEYFKGDKTSKVRMQILIGQGVISLHCFQNVIPVEAYTREACMVEAIGLKMLTNQKRGDFYGIVSNWQTKKKRELGIHLLYRAMQIFLAEGERQLRPADIRQ
;
A
#
# COMPACT_ATOMS: atom_id res chain seq x y z
N MET A 1 24.38 -10.16 -23.84
CA MET A 1 24.55 -9.25 -22.67
C MET A 1 23.25 -8.61 -22.13
N LYS A 2 22.17 -8.46 -22.93
CA LYS A 2 20.79 -8.13 -22.44
C LYS A 2 20.15 -9.23 -21.55
N SER A 3 20.69 -10.46 -21.62
CA SER A 3 20.07 -11.67 -21.08
C SER A 3 20.03 -11.77 -19.53
N ARG A 4 21.02 -11.27 -18.78
CA ARG A 4 21.03 -11.43 -17.30
C ARG A 4 20.13 -10.43 -16.54
N TYR A 5 19.83 -9.27 -17.11
CA TYR A 5 18.97 -8.24 -16.52
C TYR A 5 17.51 -8.60 -16.62
N LEU A 6 17.10 -8.97 -17.83
CA LEU A 6 15.78 -9.52 -18.07
C LEU A 6 15.54 -10.69 -17.13
N HIS A 7 16.58 -11.51 -16.87
CA HIS A 7 16.49 -12.65 -15.97
C HIS A 7 16.21 -12.28 -14.51
N ILE A 8 16.88 -11.27 -13.91
CA ILE A 8 16.62 -10.89 -12.51
C ILE A 8 15.21 -10.33 -12.35
N SER A 9 14.81 -9.39 -13.22
CA SER A 9 13.44 -8.87 -13.23
C SER A 9 12.44 -10.00 -13.44
N GLN A 10 12.68 -10.89 -14.41
CA GLN A 10 11.81 -12.03 -14.71
C GLN A 10 11.72 -13.04 -13.56
N LEU A 11 12.81 -13.33 -12.84
CA LEU A 11 12.82 -14.21 -11.68
C LEU A 11 12.04 -13.61 -10.51
N LEU A 12 12.24 -12.32 -10.23
CA LEU A 12 11.46 -11.60 -9.20
C LEU A 12 9.97 -11.56 -9.57
N LEU A 13 9.66 -11.40 -10.86
CA LEU A 13 8.28 -11.44 -11.39
C LEU A 13 7.66 -12.84 -11.37
N GLN A 14 8.48 -13.90 -11.41
CA GLN A 14 8.06 -15.29 -11.22
C GLN A 14 7.94 -15.69 -9.73
N GLY A 15 8.07 -14.73 -8.81
CA GLY A 15 7.88 -14.97 -7.38
C GLY A 15 9.15 -15.30 -6.60
N ALA A 16 10.34 -15.04 -7.16
CA ALA A 16 11.57 -15.15 -6.40
C ALA A 16 11.57 -14.17 -5.21
N ASN A 17 11.83 -14.67 -4.01
CA ASN A 17 11.89 -13.85 -2.80
C ASN A 17 13.14 -12.93 -2.86
N PRO A 18 12.99 -11.60 -2.90
CA PRO A 18 14.12 -10.67 -2.97
C PRO A 18 14.97 -10.65 -1.68
N ASN A 19 14.41 -11.14 -0.58
CA ASN A 19 15.04 -11.19 0.75
C ASN A 19 15.66 -12.55 1.06
N LEU A 20 15.71 -13.46 0.08
CA LEU A 20 16.36 -14.74 0.29
C LEU A 20 17.86 -14.52 0.53
N VAL A 21 18.33 -15.03 1.66
CA VAL A 21 19.72 -14.98 2.06
C VAL A 21 20.39 -16.28 1.60
N GLY A 22 21.47 -16.17 0.81
CA GLY A 22 22.22 -17.34 0.35
C GLY A 22 23.01 -18.01 1.48
N THR A 23 23.69 -19.12 1.15
CA THR A 23 24.49 -19.92 2.11
C THR A 23 25.61 -19.16 2.81
N LYS A 24 26.05 -18.02 2.25
CA LYS A 24 27.04 -17.12 2.84
C LYS A 24 26.42 -15.97 3.65
N GLY A 25 25.14 -16.05 3.98
CA GLY A 25 24.46 -14.95 4.64
C GLY A 25 24.23 -13.74 3.74
N VAL A 26 24.46 -13.80 2.42
CA VAL A 26 24.36 -12.61 1.54
C VAL A 26 23.05 -12.64 0.74
N ALA A 27 22.26 -11.58 0.86
CA ALA A 27 21.07 -11.33 0.04
C ALA A 27 21.37 -10.58 -1.26
N ALA A 28 20.48 -10.65 -2.24
CA ALA A 28 20.64 -10.00 -3.55
C ALA A 28 20.88 -8.48 -3.45
N VAL A 29 20.22 -7.81 -2.50
CA VAL A 29 20.38 -6.37 -2.28
C VAL A 29 21.82 -5.99 -1.87
N HIS A 30 22.52 -6.79 -1.06
CA HIS A 30 23.93 -6.58 -0.72
C HIS A 30 24.84 -6.60 -1.96
N LEU A 31 24.58 -7.51 -2.89
CA LEU A 31 25.38 -7.63 -4.11
C LEU A 31 25.12 -6.47 -5.08
N SER A 32 23.89 -5.92 -5.06
CA SER A 32 23.51 -4.84 -5.95
C SER A 32 24.18 -3.51 -5.60
N VAL A 33 24.51 -3.29 -4.32
CA VAL A 33 24.99 -1.99 -3.81
C VAL A 33 26.50 -1.80 -3.94
N GLY A 34 27.29 -2.87 -4.02
CA GLY A 34 28.76 -2.81 -3.97
C GLY A 34 29.45 -2.17 -5.19
N LYS A 35 28.69 -1.73 -6.20
CA LYS A 35 29.22 -0.95 -7.34
C LYS A 35 28.22 0.08 -7.82
N GLU A 36 28.70 1.27 -8.13
CA GLU A 36 27.90 2.39 -8.64
C GLU A 36 27.96 2.48 -10.17
N THR A 37 27.46 1.45 -10.85
CA THR A 37 27.20 1.52 -12.29
C THR A 37 25.72 1.75 -12.53
N GLU A 38 25.33 2.37 -13.65
CA GLU A 38 23.91 2.54 -14.01
C GLU A 38 23.11 1.24 -13.90
N LYS A 39 23.78 0.15 -14.26
CA LYS A 39 23.27 -1.21 -14.26
C LYS A 39 22.97 -1.73 -12.85
N ASN A 40 23.86 -1.45 -11.90
CA ASN A 40 23.68 -1.79 -10.48
C ASN A 40 22.64 -0.90 -9.82
N ILE A 41 22.66 0.41 -10.10
CA ILE A 41 21.65 1.35 -9.60
C ILE A 41 20.26 0.92 -10.06
N ARG A 42 20.09 0.57 -11.34
CA ARG A 42 18.81 0.06 -11.86
C ARG A 42 18.40 -1.27 -11.22
N CYS A 43 19.36 -2.16 -10.96
CA CYS A 43 19.12 -3.43 -10.26
C CYS A 43 18.65 -3.18 -8.81
N LEU A 44 19.35 -2.31 -8.08
CA LEU A 44 19.00 -1.90 -6.72
C LEU A 44 17.62 -1.24 -6.67
N LYS A 45 17.32 -0.32 -7.60
CA LYS A 45 15.97 0.26 -7.75
C LYS A 45 14.93 -0.83 -7.94
N THR A 46 15.18 -1.79 -8.82
CA THR A 46 14.26 -2.90 -9.09
C THR A 46 14.06 -3.77 -7.85
N LEU A 47 15.14 -4.14 -7.15
CA LEU A 47 15.07 -4.94 -5.92
C LEU A 47 14.27 -4.25 -4.82
N LEU A 48 14.54 -2.97 -4.57
CA LEU A 48 13.80 -2.16 -3.59
C LEU A 48 12.33 -1.98 -3.98
N GLN A 49 12.06 -1.74 -5.27
CA GLN A 49 10.70 -1.69 -5.82
C GLN A 49 9.94 -3.02 -5.67
N CYS A 50 10.66 -4.15 -5.71
CA CYS A 50 10.13 -5.49 -5.50
C CYS A 50 10.06 -5.90 -4.01
N GLY A 51 10.30 -5.00 -3.06
CA GLY A 51 10.18 -5.28 -1.63
C GLY A 51 11.42 -5.91 -0.99
N ALA A 52 12.61 -5.72 -1.58
CA ALA A 52 13.86 -6.00 -0.88
C ALA A 52 13.96 -5.13 0.39
N ASP A 53 14.28 -5.76 1.51
CA ASP A 53 14.48 -5.11 2.79
C ASP A 53 15.84 -4.36 2.78
N PRO A 54 15.85 -3.02 2.88
CA PRO A 54 17.08 -2.21 2.92
C PRO A 54 17.92 -2.46 4.19
N ASN A 55 17.37 -3.14 5.19
CA ASN A 55 17.96 -3.39 6.49
C ASN A 55 18.34 -4.87 6.72
N ILE A 56 18.17 -5.71 5.70
CA ILE A 56 18.52 -7.14 5.80
C ILE A 56 19.98 -7.29 6.20
N ARG A 57 20.25 -8.19 7.15
CA ARG A 57 21.60 -8.41 7.70
C ARG A 57 22.27 -9.58 7.00
N SER A 58 23.58 -9.44 6.75
CA SER A 58 24.41 -10.55 6.31
C SER A 58 24.82 -11.48 7.46
N SER A 59 25.60 -12.54 7.18
CA SER A 59 26.21 -13.37 8.23
C SER A 59 27.11 -12.56 9.17
N GLU A 60 27.78 -11.55 8.62
CA GLU A 60 28.64 -10.60 9.34
C GLU A 60 27.84 -9.45 9.97
N GLY A 61 26.51 -9.50 9.91
CA GLY A 61 25.64 -8.46 10.44
C GLY A 61 25.58 -7.18 9.60
N LEU A 62 26.25 -7.14 8.45
CA LEU A 62 26.27 -5.99 7.56
C LEU A 62 24.89 -5.79 6.93
N THR A 63 24.45 -4.54 6.85
CA THR A 63 23.27 -4.15 6.04
C THR A 63 23.71 -3.63 4.66
N PRO A 64 22.80 -3.49 3.69
CA PRO A 64 23.08 -2.81 2.44
C PRO A 64 23.71 -1.42 2.60
N LEU A 65 23.36 -0.67 3.65
CA LEU A 65 23.99 0.62 3.95
C LEU A 65 25.47 0.47 4.34
N HIS A 66 25.82 -0.54 5.15
CA HIS A 66 27.22 -0.82 5.50
C HIS A 66 28.03 -1.09 4.24
N VAL A 67 27.51 -1.92 3.34
CA VAL A 67 28.20 -2.25 2.08
C VAL A 67 28.35 -0.99 1.22
N ALA A 68 27.29 -0.21 1.02
CA ALA A 68 27.38 1.01 0.22
C ALA A 68 28.36 2.04 0.81
N ALA A 69 28.39 2.17 2.14
CA ALA A 69 29.29 3.07 2.87
C ALA A 69 30.76 2.62 2.80
N LEU A 70 31.01 1.33 2.97
CA LEU A 70 32.34 0.72 2.88
C LEU A 70 32.96 0.89 1.48
N TRP A 71 32.14 0.72 0.43
CA TRP A 71 32.57 0.84 -0.97
C TRP A 71 32.42 2.25 -1.57
N GLY A 72 32.03 3.25 -0.77
CA GLY A 72 31.90 4.64 -1.21
C GLY A 72 30.82 4.88 -2.28
N CYS A 73 29.82 4.00 -2.37
CA CYS A 73 28.75 4.05 -3.38
C CYS A 73 27.66 5.05 -2.98
N TYR A 74 27.96 6.33 -3.07
CA TYR A 74 27.12 7.45 -2.66
C TYR A 74 25.68 7.40 -3.22
N GLN A 75 25.50 7.13 -4.51
CA GLN A 75 24.13 7.13 -5.09
C GLN A 75 23.31 5.92 -4.61
N ASN A 76 23.96 4.77 -4.44
CA ASN A 76 23.31 3.59 -3.87
C ASN A 76 22.96 3.81 -2.39
N LEU A 77 23.86 4.45 -1.63
CA LEU A 77 23.65 4.83 -0.23
C LEU A 77 22.46 5.78 -0.09
N LYS A 78 22.41 6.84 -0.91
CA LYS A 78 21.27 7.77 -0.96
C LYS A 78 19.97 7.05 -1.29
N LEU A 79 19.97 6.16 -2.29
CA LEU A 79 18.80 5.40 -2.68
C LEU A 79 18.29 4.48 -1.56
N LEU A 80 19.20 3.83 -0.82
CA LEU A 80 18.85 3.00 0.35
C LEU A 80 18.24 3.84 1.48
N LEU A 81 18.81 5.01 1.80
CA LEU A 81 18.27 5.92 2.83
C LEU A 81 16.86 6.43 2.44
N MET A 82 16.67 6.81 1.18
CA MET A 82 15.36 7.21 0.65
C MET A 82 14.33 6.07 0.70
N ASN A 83 14.79 4.82 0.69
CA ASN A 83 13.99 3.62 0.83
C ASN A 83 14.23 2.97 2.19
N GLY A 84 14.37 3.73 3.28
CA GLY A 84 14.22 3.18 4.63
C GLY A 84 15.40 2.47 5.26
N GLY A 85 16.58 2.58 4.66
CA GLY A 85 17.79 2.10 5.29
C GLY A 85 18.02 2.82 6.62
N ASN A 86 18.26 2.05 7.68
CA ASN A 86 18.53 2.55 9.01
C ASN A 86 20.05 2.72 9.21
N PRO A 87 20.57 3.97 9.33
CA PRO A 87 21.99 4.23 9.50
C PRO A 87 22.53 3.93 10.91
N TYR A 88 21.67 3.53 11.85
CA TYR A 88 22.04 3.26 13.25
C TYR A 88 22.28 1.77 13.54
N ILE A 89 21.98 0.88 12.60
CA ILE A 89 22.23 -0.56 12.77
C ILE A 89 23.73 -0.78 12.83
N LYS A 90 24.17 -1.60 13.80
CA LYS A 90 25.57 -2.01 13.94
C LYS A 90 25.81 -3.39 13.33
N ASP A 91 26.95 -3.57 12.70
CA ASP A 91 27.41 -4.90 12.27
C ASP A 91 27.86 -5.77 13.47
N ASN A 92 28.39 -6.96 13.22
CA ASN A 92 28.83 -7.86 14.30
C ASN A 92 30.10 -7.35 15.04
N GLU A 93 30.84 -6.41 14.46
CA GLU A 93 31.99 -5.74 15.09
C GLU A 93 31.57 -4.49 15.87
N GLY A 94 30.29 -4.12 15.81
CA GLY A 94 29.74 -2.97 16.51
C GLY A 94 29.85 -1.65 15.73
N ASN A 95 30.28 -1.69 14.46
CA ASN A 95 30.43 -0.51 13.62
C ASN A 95 29.11 -0.13 12.96
N THR A 96 28.83 1.17 12.83
CA THR A 96 27.74 1.71 12.01
C THR A 96 28.20 1.93 10.56
N PRO A 97 27.28 2.07 9.58
CA PRO A 97 27.65 2.44 8.21
C PRO A 97 28.50 3.71 8.13
N GLN A 98 28.24 4.70 8.99
CA GLN A 98 29.02 5.94 9.00
C GLN A 98 30.46 5.69 9.43
N GLN A 99 30.65 4.92 10.51
CA GLN A 99 31.99 4.58 11.01
C GLN A 99 32.79 3.83 9.94
N LEU A 100 32.13 2.91 9.20
CA LEU A 100 32.78 2.24 8.07
C LEU A 100 33.11 3.20 6.91
N ALA A 101 32.26 4.18 6.61
CA ALA A 101 32.59 5.20 5.60
C ALA A 101 33.78 6.06 6.02
N GLU A 102 33.88 6.42 7.30
CA GLU A 102 35.00 7.21 7.84
C GLU A 102 36.31 6.41 7.82
N GLN A 103 36.28 5.14 8.24
CA GLN A 103 37.44 4.24 8.22
C GLN A 103 37.99 4.02 6.80
N GLN A 104 37.12 4.00 5.79
CA GLN A 104 37.49 3.85 4.38
C GLN A 104 37.69 5.20 3.66
N GLU A 105 37.71 6.31 4.40
CA GLU A 105 37.86 7.68 3.87
C GLU A 105 36.81 8.09 2.82
N ASN A 106 35.65 7.45 2.81
CA ASN A 106 34.52 7.75 1.93
C ASN A 106 33.73 8.98 2.40
N ARG A 107 34.39 10.15 2.41
CA ARG A 107 33.89 11.40 3.01
C ARG A 107 32.49 11.80 2.57
N LYS A 108 32.16 11.63 1.28
CA LYS A 108 30.81 11.95 0.74
C LYS A 108 29.71 11.08 1.37
N CYS A 109 30.00 9.81 1.62
CA CYS A 109 29.07 8.87 2.25
C CYS A 109 28.94 9.16 3.74
N ALA A 110 30.06 9.43 4.43
CA ALA A 110 30.06 9.81 5.84
C ALA A 110 29.24 11.09 6.08
N HIS A 111 29.45 12.12 5.25
CA HIS A 111 28.69 13.37 5.31
C HIS A 111 27.19 13.16 5.11
N LEU A 112 26.78 12.40 4.08
CA LEU A 112 25.37 12.11 3.84
C LEU A 112 24.71 11.39 5.02
N LEU A 113 25.43 10.46 5.66
CA LEU A 113 24.93 9.75 6.83
C LEU A 113 24.83 10.67 8.04
N GLN A 114 25.79 11.58 8.22
CA GLN A 114 25.77 12.59 9.28
C GLN A 114 24.60 13.58 9.11
N GLU A 115 24.38 14.11 7.91
CA GLU A 115 23.23 14.98 7.59
C GLU A 115 21.90 14.27 7.87
N TYR A 116 21.79 13.00 7.46
CA TYR A 116 20.58 12.22 7.69
C TYR A 116 20.31 11.97 9.19
N GLN A 117 21.36 11.92 10.01
CA GLN A 117 21.27 11.76 11.46
C GLN A 117 21.00 13.07 12.20
N ALA A 118 21.48 14.21 11.69
CA ALA A 118 21.37 15.52 12.33
C ALA A 118 19.96 16.16 12.23
N GLY A 119 19.06 15.63 11.40
CA GLY A 119 17.75 16.22 11.12
C GLY A 119 17.85 17.39 10.12
N PRO A 120 16.72 17.86 9.55
CA PRO A 120 16.73 18.83 8.46
C PRO A 120 17.32 20.16 8.93
N THR A 121 18.49 20.52 8.42
CA THR A 121 19.01 21.88 8.43
C THR A 121 18.56 22.58 7.15
N ASP A 122 17.96 23.76 7.30
CA ASP A 122 17.50 24.62 6.21
C ASP A 122 18.65 24.94 5.23
N THR A 123 18.76 24.20 4.14
CA THR A 123 19.58 24.58 2.99
C THR A 123 18.84 24.26 1.70
N GLU A 124 18.39 25.34 1.07
CA GLU A 124 18.13 25.60 -0.36
C GLU A 124 17.61 24.44 -1.22
N GLU A 125 16.31 24.54 -1.53
CA GLU A 125 15.64 23.89 -2.64
C GLU A 125 16.33 24.25 -3.96
N ASP A 126 17.04 23.30 -4.59
CA ASP A 126 17.11 23.19 -6.05
C ASP A 126 17.72 21.84 -6.48
N ASP A 127 17.20 21.29 -7.59
CA ASP A 127 17.59 20.03 -8.26
C ASP A 127 17.30 18.69 -7.56
N ILE A 128 16.10 18.56 -7.00
CA ILE A 128 15.52 17.24 -6.67
C ILE A 128 14.43 16.91 -7.68
N PRO A 129 14.61 15.92 -8.59
CA PRO A 129 13.48 15.26 -9.23
C PRO A 129 12.67 14.59 -8.11
N GLN A 130 11.64 15.28 -7.64
CA GLN A 130 10.63 14.76 -6.73
C GLN A 130 9.86 13.66 -7.47
N PHE A 131 10.43 12.47 -7.57
CA PHE A 131 9.64 11.27 -7.80
C PHE A 131 8.86 11.03 -6.53
N GLN A 132 7.60 11.45 -6.58
CA GLN A 132 6.58 11.36 -5.54
C GLN A 132 6.29 9.89 -5.18
N TYR A 133 7.24 9.25 -4.52
CA TYR A 133 7.08 7.93 -3.91
C TYR A 133 6.66 8.13 -2.45
N CYS A 134 5.34 8.11 -2.27
CA CYS A 134 4.57 7.98 -1.03
C CYS A 134 5.35 7.95 0.29
N LYS A 135 5.48 9.12 0.92
CA LYS A 135 5.75 9.33 2.36
C LYS A 135 4.78 8.62 3.33
N ILE A 136 3.76 7.91 2.84
CA ILE A 136 2.69 7.35 3.69
C ILE A 136 3.03 5.99 4.32
N ILE A 137 3.99 5.22 3.79
CA ILE A 137 4.28 3.87 4.33
C ILE A 137 5.46 3.87 5.30
N TYR A 138 6.40 4.82 5.17
CA TYR A 138 7.60 4.86 6.02
C TYR A 138 7.34 5.23 7.47
N LEU A 139 6.32 6.04 7.74
CA LEU A 139 5.99 6.47 9.11
C LEU A 139 5.31 5.38 9.95
N THR A 140 4.78 4.31 9.34
CA THR A 140 4.09 3.24 10.07
C THR A 140 5.03 2.12 10.52
N PHE A 141 6.24 2.00 9.95
CA PHE A 141 7.12 0.85 10.19
C PHE A 141 8.08 1.04 11.38
N PHE A 142 8.31 2.28 11.85
CA PHE A 142 9.29 2.59 12.91
C PHE A 142 8.72 3.15 14.22
N LYS A 143 7.47 2.84 14.57
CA LYS A 143 6.94 3.12 15.92
C LYS A 143 6.58 1.84 16.66
N SER A 144 7.61 1.08 17.01
CA SER A 144 7.54 0.07 18.07
C SER A 144 8.47 0.48 19.21
N LEU A 145 8.20 1.62 19.83
CA LEU A 145 8.45 1.86 21.26
C LEU A 145 7.83 3.21 21.65
N THR A 146 6.72 3.13 22.38
CA THR A 146 6.20 4.15 23.29
C THR A 146 5.71 5.49 22.71
N VAL A 147 4.52 5.88 23.19
CA VAL A 147 3.93 7.24 23.18
C VAL A 147 3.02 7.59 21.99
N PHE A 148 1.72 7.36 22.24
CA PHE A 148 0.55 8.20 21.98
C PHE A 148 0.86 9.65 21.52
N PHE A 149 0.03 10.19 20.60
CA PHE A 149 0.07 11.56 20.02
C PHE A 149 1.21 11.80 19.00
N ILE A 150 1.01 12.26 17.75
CA ILE A 150 -0.06 13.03 17.11
C ILE A 150 -0.22 12.52 15.66
N PHE A 151 -1.42 12.06 15.28
CA PHE A 151 -1.82 11.88 13.88
C PHE A 151 -2.46 13.18 13.40
N THR A 152 -1.69 14.10 12.81
CA THR A 152 -2.24 15.36 12.25
C THR A 152 -2.10 15.48 10.74
N ASP A 153 -1.95 14.38 10.01
CA ASP A 153 -2.02 14.44 8.53
C ASP A 153 -2.60 13.17 7.87
N ALA A 154 -3.46 12.44 8.60
CA ALA A 154 -4.24 11.37 7.98
C ALA A 154 -5.40 12.01 7.21
N ALA A 155 -5.34 11.95 5.87
CA ALA A 155 -6.35 12.52 4.96
C ALA A 155 -7.72 11.80 4.95
N TYR A 156 -8.04 11.04 6.00
CA TYR A 156 -9.35 10.44 6.20
C TYR A 156 -10.39 11.48 6.58
N SER A 157 -11.67 11.12 6.52
CA SER A 157 -12.73 11.96 7.08
C SER A 157 -12.56 12.14 8.60
N PRO A 158 -12.98 13.30 9.16
CA PRO A 158 -12.95 13.52 10.61
C PRO A 158 -13.71 12.45 11.40
N GLU A 159 -14.83 11.97 10.85
CA GLU A 159 -15.62 10.88 11.41
C GLU A 159 -14.79 9.59 11.49
N LEU A 160 -14.12 9.20 10.41
CA LEU A 160 -13.30 7.98 10.39
C LEU A 160 -12.08 8.10 11.32
N CYS A 161 -11.41 9.25 11.38
CA CYS A 161 -10.32 9.48 12.33
C CYS A 161 -10.75 9.21 13.77
N ARG A 162 -11.90 9.77 14.19
CA ARG A 162 -12.46 9.53 15.54
C ARG A 162 -12.74 8.05 15.79
N VAL A 163 -13.26 7.32 14.81
CA VAL A 163 -13.51 5.87 14.95
C VAL A 163 -12.20 5.10 15.04
N LEU A 164 -11.18 5.44 14.25
CA LEU A 164 -9.87 4.79 14.34
C LEU A 164 -9.22 5.03 15.72
N GLU A 165 -9.45 6.17 16.35
CA GLU A 165 -8.93 6.50 17.68
C GLU A 165 -9.74 5.87 18.82
N THR A 166 -11.06 5.95 18.77
CA THR A 166 -11.95 5.58 19.89
C THR A 166 -12.62 4.22 19.74
N PHE A 167 -12.66 3.69 18.52
CA PHE A 167 -13.45 2.52 18.12
C PHE A 167 -14.96 2.64 18.41
N ASN A 168 -15.48 3.85 18.53
CA ASN A 168 -16.90 4.11 18.66
C ASN A 168 -17.58 4.13 17.29
N LEU A 169 -18.13 3.00 16.86
CA LEU A 169 -18.74 2.83 15.54
C LEU A 169 -20.10 3.55 15.44
N PRO A 170 -20.42 4.22 14.31
CA PRO A 170 -21.73 4.81 14.10
C PRO A 170 -22.79 3.71 13.92
N ASN A 171 -23.94 3.86 14.57
CA ASN A 171 -25.07 2.95 14.39
C ASN A 171 -25.89 3.35 13.16
N CYS A 172 -25.51 2.84 11.99
CA CYS A 172 -26.16 3.14 10.71
C CYS A 172 -27.03 1.99 10.18
N GLN A 173 -27.47 1.06 11.02
CA GLN A 173 -28.27 -0.09 10.59
C GLN A 173 -29.57 0.34 9.89
N ALA A 174 -30.28 1.31 10.47
CA ALA A 174 -31.53 1.85 9.90
C ALA A 174 -31.28 2.64 8.60
N ASP A 175 -30.15 3.35 8.52
CA ASP A 175 -29.74 4.10 7.34
C ASP A 175 -29.40 3.16 6.18
N GLU A 176 -28.67 2.08 6.45
CA GLU A 176 -28.41 1.02 5.47
C GLU A 176 -29.71 0.37 5.01
N GLN A 177 -30.64 0.08 5.93
CA GLN A 177 -31.94 -0.50 5.58
C GLN A 177 -32.75 0.45 4.69
N ALA A 178 -32.77 1.74 4.98
CA ALA A 178 -33.46 2.74 4.16
C ALA A 178 -32.86 2.84 2.74
N LEU A 179 -31.53 2.74 2.62
CA LEU A 179 -30.84 2.65 1.34
C LEU A 179 -31.27 1.39 0.56
N CYS A 180 -31.30 0.23 1.20
CA CYS A 180 -31.66 -1.05 0.55
C CYS A 180 -33.13 -1.06 0.11
N GLN A 181 -34.05 -0.66 1.00
CA GLN A 181 -35.49 -0.67 0.73
C GLN A 181 -35.90 0.11 -0.52
N GLN A 182 -35.22 1.24 -0.78
CA GLN A 182 -35.49 2.02 -1.99
C GLN A 182 -35.15 1.26 -3.28
N PHE A 183 -34.14 0.39 -3.23
CA PHE A 183 -33.62 -0.32 -4.39
C PHE A 183 -34.14 -1.76 -4.49
N ASP A 184 -34.75 -2.29 -3.43
CA ASP A 184 -35.55 -3.53 -3.47
C ASP A 184 -36.80 -3.37 -4.34
N GLN A 185 -37.39 -2.17 -4.37
CA GLN A 185 -38.52 -1.81 -5.24
C GLN A 185 -38.21 -0.55 -6.05
N PRO A 186 -37.29 -0.64 -7.02
CA PRO A 186 -36.86 0.52 -7.77
C PRO A 186 -38.01 1.02 -8.63
N ASP A 187 -38.28 2.33 -8.57
CA ASP A 187 -39.29 2.99 -9.42
C ASP A 187 -39.01 2.68 -10.90
N GLN A 188 -39.92 1.93 -11.53
CA GLN A 188 -39.79 1.47 -12.92
C GLN A 188 -39.98 2.61 -13.92
N ASN A 189 -40.63 3.70 -13.52
CA ASN A 189 -40.82 4.89 -14.36
C ASN A 189 -39.57 5.78 -14.38
N ARG A 190 -38.63 5.55 -13.45
CA ARG A 190 -37.38 6.30 -13.36
C ARG A 190 -36.27 5.59 -14.14
N LYS A 191 -35.58 6.34 -15.01
CA LYS A 191 -34.39 5.84 -15.71
C LYS A 191 -33.19 5.76 -14.75
N TRP A 192 -32.85 4.54 -14.33
CA TRP A 192 -31.68 4.27 -13.50
C TRP A 192 -30.42 4.07 -14.35
N ARG A 193 -29.27 4.60 -13.88
CA ARG A 193 -27.98 4.38 -14.54
C ARG A 193 -27.68 2.88 -14.62
N GLU A 194 -27.37 2.41 -15.83
CA GLU A 194 -27.14 0.99 -16.15
C GLU A 194 -28.34 0.03 -15.95
N GLY A 195 -29.54 0.58 -15.65
CA GLY A 195 -30.78 -0.18 -15.48
C GLY A 195 -30.86 -0.97 -14.17
N ILE A 196 -31.93 -1.74 -14.02
CA ILE A 196 -32.26 -2.53 -12.81
C ILE A 196 -31.97 -4.04 -12.96
N ILE A 197 -31.72 -4.50 -14.19
CA ILE A 197 -31.53 -5.93 -14.51
C ILE A 197 -30.10 -6.40 -14.16
N LYS A 198 -29.11 -5.50 -14.21
CA LYS A 198 -27.70 -5.87 -14.07
C LYS A 198 -27.32 -6.06 -12.59
N SER A 199 -26.74 -7.22 -12.28
CA SER A 199 -26.18 -7.50 -10.96
C SER A 199 -24.77 -6.92 -10.79
N SER A 200 -24.59 -6.14 -9.72
CA SER A 200 -23.34 -5.48 -9.33
C SER A 200 -22.94 -5.90 -7.91
N PHE A 201 -21.69 -5.60 -7.55
CA PHE A 201 -21.14 -5.78 -6.21
C PHE A 201 -20.14 -4.65 -5.91
N ASN A 202 -19.81 -4.45 -4.65
CA ASN A 202 -18.71 -3.58 -4.26
C ASN A 202 -17.45 -4.41 -4.05
N TYR A 203 -16.29 -3.84 -4.31
CA TYR A 203 -15.04 -4.51 -4.00
C TYR A 203 -13.99 -3.53 -3.51
N LEU A 204 -13.10 -4.05 -2.68
CA LEU A 204 -11.98 -3.34 -2.10
C LEU A 204 -10.69 -4.04 -2.55
N LEU A 205 -9.67 -3.25 -2.89
CA LEU A 205 -8.32 -3.79 -3.04
C LEU A 205 -7.48 -3.43 -1.83
N LEU A 206 -6.86 -4.45 -1.22
CA LEU A 206 -6.05 -4.32 -0.02
C LEU A 206 -4.61 -4.71 -0.26
N ASP A 207 -3.70 -4.02 0.43
CA ASP A 207 -2.26 -4.28 0.42
C ASP A 207 -1.90 -5.44 1.37
N PRO A 208 -1.49 -6.61 0.87
CA PRO A 208 -1.16 -7.76 1.71
C PRO A 208 0.02 -7.52 2.67
N ARG A 209 0.88 -6.54 2.38
CA ARG A 209 2.01 -6.18 3.24
C ARG A 209 1.55 -5.52 4.54
N LEU A 210 0.38 -4.89 4.52
CA LEU A 210 -0.24 -4.25 5.67
C LEU A 210 -1.18 -5.20 6.40
N THR A 211 -1.99 -5.99 5.68
CA THR A 211 -2.89 -6.95 6.32
C THR A 211 -2.09 -8.04 7.05
N LYS A 212 -0.99 -8.51 6.46
CA LYS A 212 -0.14 -9.61 6.99
C LYS A 212 -0.98 -10.82 7.40
N ASN A 213 -1.87 -11.27 6.51
CA ASN A 213 -2.87 -12.30 6.80
C ASN A 213 -3.73 -11.92 8.02
N LEU A 214 -4.39 -10.76 7.92
CA LEU A 214 -5.20 -10.20 9.01
C LEU A 214 -6.25 -11.21 9.54
N PRO A 215 -6.98 -11.96 8.69
CA PRO A 215 -7.95 -12.95 9.17
C PRO A 215 -7.33 -14.00 10.10
N PHE A 216 -6.15 -14.50 9.77
CA PHE A 216 -5.45 -15.48 10.61
C PHE A 216 -5.08 -14.90 11.99
N ARG A 217 -4.48 -13.69 12.01
CA ARG A 217 -4.02 -13.03 13.25
C ARG A 217 -5.12 -12.34 14.06
N SER A 218 -6.34 -12.26 13.54
CA SER A 218 -7.45 -11.53 14.17
C SER A 218 -7.81 -12.06 15.56
N HIS A 219 -7.62 -13.36 15.80
CA HIS A 219 -7.89 -14.02 17.08
C HIS A 219 -7.03 -13.49 18.24
N THR A 220 -5.86 -12.92 17.95
CA THR A 220 -4.92 -12.39 18.95
C THR A 220 -4.92 -10.86 19.00
N MET A 221 -5.89 -10.21 18.35
CA MET A 221 -5.96 -8.75 18.21
C MET A 221 -7.30 -8.22 18.72
N THR A 222 -7.30 -6.97 19.16
CA THR A 222 -8.55 -6.29 19.48
C THR A 222 -9.33 -5.94 18.21
N PRO A 223 -10.67 -5.84 18.28
CA PRO A 223 -11.49 -5.40 17.13
C PRO A 223 -11.05 -4.04 16.57
N LYS A 224 -10.56 -3.15 17.43
CA LYS A 224 -9.98 -1.85 17.05
C LYS A 224 -8.74 -2.00 16.18
N GLU A 225 -7.76 -2.80 16.61
CA GLU A 225 -6.53 -3.01 15.85
C GLU A 225 -6.79 -3.73 14.52
N CYS A 226 -7.75 -4.66 14.50
CA CYS A 226 -8.23 -5.29 13.28
C CYS A 226 -8.79 -4.25 12.31
N PHE A 227 -9.67 -3.37 12.78
CA PHE A 227 -10.27 -2.33 11.96
C PHE A 227 -9.25 -1.30 11.47
N GLN A 228 -8.33 -0.86 12.33
CA GLN A 228 -7.22 -0.01 11.93
C GLN A 228 -6.39 -0.68 10.83
N THR A 229 -5.98 -1.93 11.02
CA THR A 229 -5.17 -2.64 10.01
C THR A 229 -5.92 -2.75 8.68
N PHE A 230 -7.20 -3.11 8.73
CA PHE A 230 -8.05 -3.25 7.55
C PHE A 230 -8.17 -1.92 6.80
N ILE A 231 -8.49 -0.82 7.48
CA ILE A 231 -8.64 0.50 6.86
C ILE A 231 -7.33 0.96 6.22
N HIS A 232 -6.19 0.82 6.92
CA HIS A 232 -4.90 1.23 6.36
C HIS A 232 -4.47 0.39 5.15
N ALA A 233 -4.92 -0.86 5.06
CA ALA A 233 -4.61 -1.72 3.93
C ALA A 233 -5.42 -1.38 2.66
N ILE A 234 -6.58 -0.71 2.77
CA ILE A 234 -7.40 -0.34 1.62
C ILE A 234 -6.73 0.78 0.83
N PHE A 235 -6.47 0.52 -0.45
CA PHE A 235 -5.97 1.54 -1.38
C PHE A 235 -6.91 1.77 -2.58
N TYR A 236 -7.96 0.95 -2.71
CA TYR A 236 -8.94 1.07 -3.79
C TYR A 236 -10.32 0.68 -3.28
N VAL A 237 -11.33 1.47 -3.67
CA VAL A 237 -12.75 1.18 -3.48
C VAL A 237 -13.42 1.28 -4.84
N GLY A 238 -14.25 0.30 -5.20
CA GLY A 238 -15.00 0.36 -6.44
C GLY A 238 -16.23 -0.55 -6.49
N LYS A 239 -16.84 -0.53 -7.67
CA LYS A 239 -18.03 -1.29 -8.03
C LYS A 239 -17.72 -2.20 -9.21
N GLY A 240 -17.97 -3.50 -9.02
CA GLY A 240 -17.74 -4.54 -10.00
C GLY A 240 -19.03 -4.97 -10.70
N LYS A 241 -18.87 -5.61 -11.86
CA LYS A 241 -19.95 -6.30 -12.58
C LYS A 241 -19.70 -7.79 -12.50
N ARG A 242 -20.74 -8.59 -12.25
CA ARG A 242 -20.58 -10.05 -12.13
C ARG A 242 -20.02 -10.70 -13.41
N SER A 243 -20.30 -10.12 -14.58
CA SER A 243 -19.77 -10.59 -15.86
C SER A 243 -18.28 -10.34 -16.04
N ARG A 244 -17.67 -9.40 -15.29
CA ARG A 244 -16.24 -9.03 -15.40
C ARG A 244 -15.70 -8.56 -14.04
N PRO A 245 -15.54 -9.47 -13.06
CA PRO A 245 -15.21 -9.10 -11.69
C PRO A 245 -13.82 -8.45 -11.55
N TYR A 246 -12.87 -8.80 -12.43
CA TYR A 246 -11.48 -8.35 -12.38
C TYR A 246 -11.11 -7.36 -13.50
N SER A 247 -12.08 -6.70 -14.12
CA SER A 247 -11.83 -5.80 -15.28
C SER A 247 -10.74 -4.76 -15.04
N HIS A 248 -10.73 -4.17 -13.84
CA HIS A 248 -9.75 -3.15 -13.46
C HIS A 248 -8.35 -3.71 -13.15
N LEU A 249 -8.27 -4.99 -12.80
CA LEU A 249 -6.99 -5.68 -12.64
C LEU A 249 -6.40 -6.05 -14.00
N TYR A 250 -7.22 -6.37 -15.01
CA TYR A 250 -6.74 -6.56 -16.38
C TYR A 250 -6.12 -5.30 -16.95
N GLU A 251 -6.79 -4.15 -16.76
CA GLU A 251 -6.23 -2.84 -17.13
C GLU A 251 -4.86 -2.65 -16.45
N ALA A 252 -4.78 -2.84 -15.13
CA ALA A 252 -3.51 -2.73 -14.38
C ALA A 252 -2.40 -3.67 -14.92
N LEU A 253 -2.73 -4.88 -15.38
CA LEU A 253 -1.78 -5.85 -15.94
C LEU A 253 -1.34 -5.56 -17.37
N GLU A 254 -2.21 -5.01 -18.21
CA GLU A 254 -1.80 -4.55 -19.54
C GLU A 254 -0.80 -3.39 -19.42
N TYR A 255 -1.00 -2.50 -18.44
CA TYR A 255 -0.06 -1.42 -18.14
C TYR A 255 1.27 -1.93 -17.57
N PHE A 256 1.27 -3.04 -16.83
CA PHE A 256 2.50 -3.70 -16.35
C PHE A 256 3.43 -4.10 -17.51
N LYS A 257 2.87 -4.39 -18.69
CA LYS A 257 3.62 -4.77 -19.88
C LYS A 257 4.22 -3.58 -20.66
N GLY A 258 3.96 -2.34 -20.23
CA GLY A 258 4.76 -1.16 -20.62
C GLY A 258 4.11 -0.15 -21.55
N ASP A 259 2.78 -0.14 -21.74
CA ASP A 259 2.18 0.67 -22.83
C ASP A 259 1.58 2.03 -22.42
N LYS A 260 1.18 2.28 -21.16
CA LYS A 260 0.52 3.54 -20.73
C LYS A 260 0.58 3.78 -19.19
N THR A 261 0.27 5.00 -18.73
CA THR A 261 0.18 5.41 -17.30
C THR A 261 -1.15 4.96 -16.66
N SER A 262 -1.10 4.20 -15.55
CA SER A 262 -2.31 3.66 -14.89
C SER A 262 -2.64 4.33 -13.55
N LYS A 263 -3.92 4.28 -13.14
CA LYS A 263 -4.46 4.82 -11.88
C LYS A 263 -4.43 3.84 -10.70
N VAL A 264 -3.91 2.62 -10.89
CA VAL A 264 -3.81 1.61 -9.83
C VAL A 264 -2.34 1.53 -9.43
N ARG A 265 -2.02 1.57 -8.12
CA ARG A 265 -0.63 1.50 -7.63
C ARG A 265 0.01 0.17 -8.05
N MET A 266 0.72 0.23 -9.18
CA MET A 266 1.42 -0.89 -9.81
C MET A 266 2.38 -1.60 -8.85
N GLN A 267 2.93 -0.90 -7.85
CA GLN A 267 3.85 -1.48 -6.85
C GLN A 267 3.29 -2.68 -6.08
N ILE A 268 1.99 -2.72 -5.80
CA ILE A 268 1.40 -3.77 -4.94
C ILE A 268 1.34 -5.12 -5.67
N LEU A 269 1.14 -5.08 -6.99
CA LEU A 269 1.19 -6.26 -7.86
C LEU A 269 2.59 -6.86 -8.02
N ILE A 270 3.65 -6.13 -7.61
CA ILE A 270 5.04 -6.58 -7.71
C ILE A 270 5.37 -7.42 -6.45
N GLY A 271 5.23 -8.74 -6.57
CA GLY A 271 5.69 -9.71 -5.57
C GLY A 271 4.57 -10.45 -4.84
N GLN A 272 3.81 -9.76 -3.97
CA GLN A 272 2.79 -10.40 -3.12
C GLN A 272 1.39 -10.43 -3.76
N GLY A 273 1.17 -9.71 -4.86
CA GLY A 273 -0.15 -9.59 -5.47
C GLY A 273 -1.07 -8.66 -4.69
N VAL A 274 -2.36 -8.73 -4.97
CA VAL A 274 -3.38 -7.85 -4.38
C VAL A 274 -4.50 -8.67 -3.77
N ILE A 275 -5.01 -8.25 -2.62
CA ILE A 275 -6.20 -8.86 -2.05
C ILE A 275 -7.41 -8.18 -2.70
N SER A 276 -8.27 -8.96 -3.36
CA SER A 276 -9.53 -8.47 -3.91
C SER A 276 -10.69 -8.98 -3.06
N LEU A 277 -11.20 -8.12 -2.18
CA LEU A 277 -12.35 -8.42 -1.34
C LEU A 277 -13.64 -8.04 -2.07
N HIS A 278 -14.51 -9.01 -2.32
CA HIS A 278 -15.84 -8.75 -2.86
C HIS A 278 -16.84 -8.63 -1.70
N CYS A 279 -17.53 -7.50 -1.59
CA CYS A 279 -18.54 -7.26 -0.58
C CYS A 279 -19.86 -6.82 -1.23
N PHE A 280 -20.96 -6.91 -0.48
CA PHE A 280 -22.25 -6.35 -0.88
C PHE A 280 -22.73 -6.82 -2.28
N GLN A 281 -22.84 -8.14 -2.44
CA GLN A 281 -23.15 -8.77 -3.72
C GLN A 281 -24.64 -8.73 -4.08
N ASN A 282 -24.94 -9.02 -5.35
CA ASN A 282 -26.30 -9.17 -5.88
C ASN A 282 -27.17 -7.91 -5.79
N VAL A 283 -26.58 -6.73 -5.91
CA VAL A 283 -27.31 -5.45 -5.87
C VAL A 283 -27.40 -4.79 -7.23
N ILE A 284 -28.37 -3.88 -7.38
CA ILE A 284 -28.51 -3.11 -8.62
C ILE A 284 -27.34 -2.10 -8.76
N PRO A 285 -27.05 -1.61 -9.98
CA PRO A 285 -25.88 -0.78 -10.25
C PRO A 285 -25.82 0.52 -9.43
N VAL A 286 -26.96 1.17 -9.22
CA VAL A 286 -27.07 2.46 -8.51
C VAL A 286 -26.92 2.32 -7.00
N GLU A 287 -27.32 1.20 -6.43
CA GLU A 287 -27.07 0.87 -5.03
C GLU A 287 -25.58 0.65 -4.79
N ALA A 288 -24.93 -0.15 -5.64
CA ALA A 288 -23.49 -0.38 -5.57
C ALA A 288 -22.69 0.92 -5.73
N TYR A 289 -23.09 1.82 -6.64
CA TYR A 289 -22.48 3.15 -6.76
C TYR A 289 -22.65 3.99 -5.49
N THR A 290 -23.83 3.95 -4.89
CA THR A 290 -24.11 4.72 -3.66
C THR A 290 -23.28 4.20 -2.49
N ARG A 291 -23.13 2.87 -2.35
CA ARG A 291 -22.23 2.25 -1.36
C ARG A 291 -20.76 2.58 -1.60
N GLU A 292 -20.29 2.52 -2.86
CA GLU A 292 -18.94 2.96 -3.27
C GLU A 292 -18.71 4.40 -2.82
N ALA A 293 -19.66 5.30 -3.12
CA ALA A 293 -19.56 6.71 -2.77
C ALA A 293 -19.48 6.97 -1.27
N CYS A 294 -20.27 6.26 -0.46
CA CYS A 294 -20.22 6.38 1.00
C CYS A 294 -18.85 5.94 1.55
N MET A 295 -18.33 4.80 1.10
CA MET A 295 -17.01 4.30 1.53
C MET A 295 -15.87 5.24 1.08
N VAL A 296 -15.95 5.78 -0.15
CA VAL A 296 -14.98 6.76 -0.66
C VAL A 296 -15.00 8.05 0.16
N GLU A 297 -16.17 8.57 0.53
CA GLU A 297 -16.27 9.78 1.37
C GLU A 297 -15.72 9.56 2.79
N ALA A 298 -15.89 8.36 3.35
CA ALA A 298 -15.34 8.01 4.66
C ALA A 298 -13.80 7.94 4.63
N ILE A 299 -13.24 7.26 3.63
CA ILE A 299 -11.77 7.09 3.49
C ILE A 299 -11.09 8.36 2.97
N GLY A 300 -11.77 9.14 2.13
CA GLY A 300 -11.19 10.32 1.50
C GLY A 300 -10.39 10.00 0.23
N LEU A 301 -10.55 10.85 -0.79
CA LEU A 301 -9.99 10.63 -2.14
C LEU A 301 -8.47 10.52 -2.17
N LYS A 302 -7.77 11.24 -1.29
CA LYS A 302 -6.30 11.25 -1.24
C LYS A 302 -5.71 9.90 -0.84
N MET A 303 -6.51 9.07 -0.18
CA MET A 303 -6.10 7.74 0.28
C MET A 303 -6.32 6.64 -0.77
N LEU A 304 -7.11 6.92 -1.82
CA LEU A 304 -7.49 5.95 -2.84
C LEU A 304 -6.77 6.20 -4.16
N THR A 305 -6.27 5.15 -4.80
CA THR A 305 -5.44 5.29 -6.01
C THR A 305 -6.23 5.75 -7.23
N ASN A 306 -7.51 5.35 -7.31
CA ASN A 306 -8.37 5.74 -8.42
C ASN A 306 -8.74 7.22 -8.42
N GLN A 307 -8.55 7.92 -7.29
CA GLN A 307 -8.93 9.33 -7.06
C GLN A 307 -10.32 9.67 -7.62
N LYS A 308 -11.24 8.71 -7.55
CA LYS A 308 -12.54 8.77 -8.19
C LYS A 308 -13.57 9.13 -7.13
N ARG A 309 -14.29 10.24 -7.34
CA ARG A 309 -15.48 10.57 -6.55
C ARG A 309 -16.60 9.59 -6.87
N GLY A 310 -17.28 9.14 -5.83
CA GLY A 310 -18.46 8.29 -6.00
C GLY A 310 -19.70 9.12 -6.34
N ASP A 311 -20.66 8.46 -6.97
CA ASP A 311 -21.96 9.04 -7.33
C ASP A 311 -23.02 8.57 -6.32
N PHE A 312 -23.81 9.51 -5.79
CA PHE A 312 -24.90 9.21 -4.87
C PHE A 312 -26.24 9.14 -5.61
N TYR A 313 -27.02 8.10 -5.32
CA TYR A 313 -28.37 7.93 -5.85
C TYR A 313 -29.40 7.79 -4.73
N GLY A 314 -30.67 7.88 -5.11
CA GLY A 314 -31.79 7.65 -4.19
C GLY A 314 -31.88 8.69 -3.07
N ILE A 315 -32.35 8.28 -1.89
CA ILE A 315 -32.49 9.15 -0.71
C ILE A 315 -31.12 9.65 -0.22
N VAL A 316 -30.07 8.86 -0.44
CA VAL A 316 -28.72 9.18 0.04
C VAL A 316 -28.14 10.38 -0.68
N SER A 317 -28.54 10.69 -1.93
CA SER A 317 -28.07 11.91 -2.60
C SER A 317 -28.35 13.18 -1.80
N ASN A 318 -29.48 13.19 -1.08
CA ASN A 318 -29.97 14.34 -0.32
C ASN A 318 -29.46 14.35 1.13
N TRP A 319 -28.73 13.32 1.57
CA TRP A 319 -28.20 13.28 2.93
C TRP A 319 -27.05 14.27 3.13
N GLN A 320 -26.92 14.74 4.37
CA GLN A 320 -25.78 15.53 4.81
C GLN A 320 -24.48 14.71 4.70
N THR A 321 -23.36 15.40 4.44
CA THR A 321 -22.05 14.76 4.24
C THR A 321 -21.61 13.92 5.43
N LYS A 322 -21.83 14.40 6.66
CA LYS A 322 -21.54 13.64 7.89
C LYS A 322 -22.25 12.28 7.88
N LYS A 323 -23.55 12.27 7.59
CA LYS A 323 -24.37 11.05 7.54
C LYS A 323 -23.91 10.07 6.45
N LYS A 324 -23.51 10.58 5.28
CA LYS A 324 -22.91 9.77 4.19
C LYS A 324 -21.60 9.10 4.63
N ARG A 325 -20.75 9.82 5.36
CA ARG A 325 -19.49 9.29 5.90
C ARG A 325 -19.72 8.25 7.00
N GLU A 326 -20.65 8.50 7.91
CA GLU A 326 -21.03 7.55 8.97
C GLU A 326 -21.54 6.23 8.36
N LEU A 327 -22.42 6.30 7.35
CA LEU A 327 -22.83 5.11 6.58
C LEU A 327 -21.62 4.44 5.90
N GLY A 328 -20.70 5.22 5.34
CA GLY A 328 -19.46 4.69 4.75
C GLY A 328 -18.60 3.91 5.74
N ILE A 329 -18.42 4.44 6.96
CA ILE A 329 -17.67 3.78 8.05
C ILE A 329 -18.35 2.48 8.45
N HIS A 330 -19.68 2.49 8.59
CA HIS A 330 -20.47 1.29 8.87
C HIS A 330 -20.28 0.22 7.80
N LEU A 331 -20.34 0.59 6.52
CA LEU A 331 -20.10 -0.32 5.40
C LEU A 331 -18.66 -0.87 5.39
N LEU A 332 -17.66 -0.05 5.73
CA LEU A 332 -16.27 -0.50 5.84
C LEU A 332 -16.08 -1.49 6.99
N TYR A 333 -16.74 -1.28 8.12
CA TYR A 333 -16.71 -2.22 9.24
C TYR A 333 -17.37 -3.55 8.86
N ARG A 334 -18.52 -3.52 8.18
CA ARG A 334 -19.14 -4.74 7.62
C ARG A 334 -18.23 -5.44 6.61
N ALA A 335 -17.56 -4.69 5.74
CA ALA A 335 -16.60 -5.25 4.79
C ALA A 335 -15.42 -5.93 5.51
N MET A 336 -14.93 -5.36 6.61
CA MET A 336 -13.92 -6.01 7.46
C MET A 336 -14.44 -7.34 8.01
N GLN A 337 -15.67 -7.38 8.54
CA GLN A 337 -16.26 -8.61 9.07
C GLN A 337 -16.34 -9.71 8.00
N ILE A 338 -16.74 -9.35 6.77
CA ILE A 338 -16.72 -10.26 5.62
C ILE A 338 -15.29 -10.75 5.35
N PHE A 339 -14.31 -9.85 5.32
CA PHE A 339 -12.91 -10.20 5.09
C PHE A 339 -12.33 -11.15 6.14
N LEU A 340 -12.65 -10.93 7.42
CA LEU A 340 -12.22 -11.81 8.50
C LEU A 340 -12.86 -13.20 8.41
N ALA A 341 -14.09 -13.29 7.90
CA ALA A 341 -14.81 -14.55 7.74
C ALA A 341 -14.42 -15.33 6.47
N GLU A 342 -14.25 -14.64 5.33
CA GLU A 342 -13.88 -15.25 4.04
C GLU A 342 -12.39 -15.60 3.96
N GLY A 343 -11.56 -14.93 4.76
CA GLY A 343 -10.12 -15.10 4.75
C GLY A 343 -9.40 -14.24 3.71
N GLU A 344 -8.07 -14.34 3.70
CA GLU A 344 -7.22 -13.56 2.80
C GLU A 344 -6.77 -14.43 1.62
N ARG A 345 -7.17 -14.03 0.40
CA ARG A 345 -6.63 -14.60 -0.84
C ARG A 345 -5.98 -13.51 -1.68
N GLN A 346 -4.68 -13.70 -1.94
CA GLN A 346 -3.90 -12.80 -2.79
C GLN A 346 -4.04 -13.21 -4.25
N LEU A 347 -4.48 -12.28 -5.09
CA LEU A 347 -4.46 -12.42 -6.54
C LEU A 347 -3.09 -12.00 -7.05
N ARG A 348 -2.33 -12.96 -7.58
CA ARG A 348 -1.05 -12.70 -8.23
C ARG A 348 -1.28 -12.36 -9.70
N PRO A 349 -0.30 -11.73 -10.38
CA PRO A 349 -0.38 -11.50 -11.82
C PRO A 349 -0.74 -12.74 -12.65
N ALA A 350 -0.31 -13.94 -12.23
CA ALA A 350 -0.61 -15.20 -12.90
C ALA A 350 -2.06 -15.69 -12.73
N ASP A 351 -2.75 -15.25 -11.67
CA ASP A 351 -4.14 -15.62 -11.36
C ASP A 351 -5.15 -14.78 -12.16
N ILE A 352 -4.70 -13.63 -12.68
CA ILE A 352 -5.52 -12.68 -13.41
C ILE A 352 -5.32 -12.94 -14.90
N ARG A 353 -6.00 -13.98 -15.42
CA ARG A 353 -6.00 -14.33 -16.85
C ARG A 353 -7.16 -13.64 -17.58
N GLN A 354 -6.88 -13.10 -18.76
CA GLN A 354 -7.88 -12.56 -19.69
C GLN A 354 -8.86 -13.65 -20.13
#